data_AF-A0A1D7W9Q6-F1
#
_entry.id   AF-A0A1D7W9Q6-F1
#
_cell.length_a   1.000
_cell.length_b   1.000
_cell.length_c   1.000
_cell.angle_alpha   90.00
_cell.angle_beta   90.00
_cell.angle_gamma   90.00
#
_symmetry.space_group_name_H-M   'P 1'
#
loop_
_entity.id
_entity.type
_entity.pdbx_description
1 polymer ?
#
loop_
_entity_poly.entity_id
_entity_poly.type
_entity_poly.pdbx_seq_one_letter_code
_entity_poly.pdbx_strand_id
1 'polypeptide(L)'
;MSEQKITKLAIRKKRKNSMIKTEKKAKKLNSIVKNHYKLCKREFKYSKDLDSLIKNSASYKNSLSKMSQKNIFHKNKVSRLVSKLDVFFNKKKLLFSKDSNL
;
A
#
# COMPACT_ATOMS: atom_id res chain seq x y z
N MET A 1 -33.92 22.98 27.19
CA MET A 1 -33.16 22.74 25.95
C MET A 1 -34.15 22.45 24.84
N SER A 2 -34.15 23.20 23.73
CA SER A 2 -35.13 22.96 22.65
C SER A 2 -34.82 21.69 21.86
N GLU A 3 -35.85 20.97 21.41
CA GLU A 3 -35.74 19.70 20.66
C GLU A 3 -34.84 19.82 19.42
N GLN A 4 -34.82 20.98 18.78
CA GLN A 4 -33.94 21.31 17.66
C GLN A 4 -32.44 21.30 18.02
N LYS A 5 -32.07 21.67 19.26
CA LYS A 5 -30.67 21.58 19.73
C LYS A 5 -30.26 20.13 19.97
N ILE A 6 -31.17 19.30 20.50
CA ILE A 6 -30.93 17.87 20.79
C ILE A 6 -30.71 17.08 19.49
N THR A 7 -31.56 17.30 18.48
CA THR A 7 -31.45 16.67 17.16
C THR A 7 -30.16 17.04 16.42
N LYS A 8 -29.75 18.33 16.44
CA LYS A 8 -28.46 18.78 15.88
C LYS A 8 -27.26 18.11 16.56
N LEU A 9 -27.30 17.97 17.89
CA LEU A 9 -26.24 17.29 18.65
C LEU A 9 -26.16 15.79 18.29
N ALA A 10 -27.30 15.11 18.14
CA ALA A 10 -27.34 13.70 17.75
C ALA A 10 -26.76 13.48 16.33
N ILE A 11 -27.12 14.33 15.36
CA ILE A 11 -26.58 14.29 14.01
C ILE A 11 -25.06 14.52 14.02
N ARG A 12 -24.58 15.51 14.79
CA ARG A 12 -23.14 15.79 14.92
C ARG A 12 -22.38 14.61 15.52
N LYS A 13 -22.91 13.97 16.58
CA LYS A 13 -22.32 12.75 17.17
C LYS A 13 -22.27 11.60 16.17
N LYS A 14 -23.34 11.37 15.41
CA LYS A 14 -23.40 10.32 14.37
C LYS A 14 -22.34 10.53 13.28
N ARG A 15 -22.20 11.78 12.78
CA ARG A 15 -21.17 12.15 11.80
C ARG A 15 -19.75 11.98 12.35
N LYS A 16 -19.51 12.38 13.60
CA LYS A 16 -18.20 12.21 14.25
C LYS A 16 -17.83 10.73 14.38
N ASN A 17 -18.79 9.88 14.77
CA ASN A 17 -18.56 8.45 14.90
C ASN A 17 -18.30 7.77 13.54
N SER A 18 -18.99 8.17 12.48
CA SER A 18 -18.73 7.64 11.14
C SER A 18 -17.34 8.03 10.63
N MET A 19 -16.91 9.28 10.84
CA MET A 19 -15.55 9.74 10.53
C MET A 19 -14.47 8.98 11.30
N ILE A 20 -14.66 8.77 12.61
CA ILE A 20 -13.70 8.00 13.42
C ILE A 20 -13.59 6.55 12.89
N LYS A 21 -14.71 5.94 12.47
CA LYS A 21 -14.71 4.59 11.91
C LYS A 21 -13.94 4.53 10.58
N THR A 22 -14.13 5.51 9.70
CA THR A 22 -13.39 5.58 8.43
C THR A 22 -11.90 5.84 8.64
N GLU A 23 -11.53 6.72 9.57
CA GLU A 23 -10.12 6.97 9.92
C GLU A 23 -9.43 5.73 10.52
N LYS A 24 -10.09 5.02 11.44
CA LYS A 24 -9.55 3.77 12.01
C LYS A 24 -9.32 2.71 10.92
N LYS A 25 -10.27 2.56 10.01
CA LYS A 25 -10.14 1.65 8.85
C LYS A 25 -8.97 2.05 7.96
N ALA A 26 -8.83 3.34 7.64
CA ALA A 26 -7.72 3.86 6.85
C ALA A 26 -6.36 3.66 7.54
N LYS A 27 -6.26 3.88 8.86
CA LYS A 27 -5.03 3.63 9.65
C LYS A 27 -4.62 2.16 9.61
N LYS A 28 -5.56 1.23 9.83
CA LYS A 28 -5.30 -0.22 9.74
C LYS A 28 -4.78 -0.61 8.36
N LEU A 29 -5.39 -0.08 7.31
CA LEU A 29 -4.99 -0.37 5.93
C LEU A 29 -3.63 0.23 5.56
N ASN A 30 -3.31 1.44 6.04
CA ASN A 30 -1.97 2.04 5.93
C ASN A 30 -0.88 1.14 6.53
N SER A 31 -1.15 0.54 7.69
CA SER A 31 -0.22 -0.40 8.30
C SER A 31 0.01 -1.65 7.44
N ILE A 32 -1.06 -2.22 6.87
CA ILE A 32 -0.98 -3.40 5.99
C ILE A 32 -0.10 -3.11 4.78
N VAL A 33 -0.32 -1.99 4.09
CA VAL A 33 0.49 -1.61 2.90
C VAL A 33 1.95 -1.40 3.26
N LYS A 34 2.24 -0.72 4.37
CA LYS A 34 3.61 -0.48 4.81
C LYS A 34 4.34 -1.80 5.11
N ASN A 35 3.64 -2.76 5.73
CA ASN A 35 4.19 -4.09 6.00
C ASN A 35 4.41 -4.88 4.70
N HIS A 36 3.45 -4.84 3.77
CA HIS A 36 3.58 -5.50 2.48
C HIS A 36 4.76 -4.96 1.66
N TYR A 37 4.97 -3.64 1.66
CA TYR A 37 6.14 -3.03 1.03
C TYR A 37 7.46 -3.51 1.67
N LYS A 38 7.52 -3.59 3.01
CA LYS A 38 8.71 -4.08 3.72
C LYS A 38 9.02 -5.54 3.36
N LEU A 39 8.00 -6.39 3.29
CA LEU A 39 8.15 -7.80 2.92
C LEU A 39 8.68 -7.94 1.50
N CYS A 40 8.07 -7.27 0.52
CA CYS A 40 8.52 -7.36 -0.87
C CYS A 40 9.93 -6.81 -1.07
N LYS A 41 10.30 -5.73 -0.36
CA LYS A 41 11.68 -5.24 -0.37
C LYS A 41 12.66 -6.28 0.18
N ARG A 42 12.28 -7.04 1.22
CA ARG A 42 13.10 -8.14 1.75
C ARG A 42 13.20 -9.28 0.73
N GLU A 43 12.08 -9.73 0.18
CA GLU A 43 12.08 -10.80 -0.83
C GLU A 43 12.95 -10.45 -2.03
N PHE A 44 12.83 -9.23 -2.56
CA PHE A 44 13.71 -8.80 -3.66
C PHE A 44 15.17 -8.65 -3.26
N LYS A 45 15.47 -8.37 -1.98
CA LYS A 45 16.86 -8.26 -1.51
C LYS A 45 17.56 -9.62 -1.50
N TYR A 46 16.84 -10.66 -1.06
CA TYR A 46 17.38 -12.00 -0.81
C TYR A 46 17.06 -13.02 -1.90
N SER A 47 16.22 -12.66 -2.87
CA SER A 47 15.99 -13.48 -4.05
C SER A 47 17.33 -13.70 -4.78
N LYS A 48 17.59 -14.95 -5.14
CA LYS A 48 18.77 -15.41 -5.89
C LYS A 48 18.47 -15.72 -7.36
N ASP A 49 17.19 -15.70 -7.72
CA ASP A 49 16.72 -16.09 -9.05
C ASP A 49 15.98 -14.93 -9.71
N LEU A 50 16.41 -14.55 -10.90
CA LEU A 50 15.83 -13.44 -11.64
C LEU A 50 14.35 -13.68 -12.00
N ASP A 51 13.98 -14.92 -12.34
CA ASP A 51 12.59 -15.27 -12.68
C ASP A 51 11.65 -15.17 -11.48
N SER A 52 12.12 -15.61 -10.32
CA SER A 52 11.40 -15.45 -9.05
C SER A 52 11.19 -13.96 -8.74
N LEU A 53 12.23 -13.15 -8.94
CA LEU A 53 12.18 -11.70 -8.79
C LEU A 53 11.14 -11.05 -9.72
N ILE A 54 11.11 -11.44 -11.00
CA ILE A 54 10.15 -10.92 -12.00
C ILE A 54 8.71 -11.30 -11.61
N LYS A 55 8.46 -12.57 -11.26
CA LYS A 55 7.13 -13.06 -10.86
C LYS A 55 6.63 -12.34 -9.60
N ASN A 56 7.48 -12.19 -8.59
CA ASN A 56 7.13 -11.50 -7.35
C ASN A 56 6.88 -10.00 -7.58
N SER A 57 7.63 -9.35 -8.49
CA SER A 57 7.40 -7.96 -8.91
C SER A 57 6.02 -7.76 -9.54
N ALA A 58 5.64 -8.63 -10.49
CA ALA A 58 4.33 -8.58 -11.13
C ALA A 58 3.19 -8.79 -10.11
N SER A 59 3.31 -9.80 -9.25
CA SER A 59 2.34 -10.10 -8.19
C SER A 59 2.13 -8.92 -7.24
N TYR A 60 3.22 -8.26 -6.83
CA TYR A 60 3.15 -7.10 -5.96
C TYR A 60 2.43 -5.91 -6.60
N LYS A 61 2.77 -5.57 -7.86
CA LYS A 61 2.13 -4.48 -8.59
C LYS A 61 0.63 -4.68 -8.70
N ASN A 62 0.20 -5.92 -8.99
CA ASN A 62 -1.21 -6.30 -9.02
C ASN A 62 -1.88 -6.11 -7.66
N SER A 63 -1.22 -6.50 -6.58
CA SER A 63 -1.74 -6.34 -5.21
C SER A 63 -1.93 -4.87 -4.85
N LEU A 64 -0.95 -4.01 -5.13
CA LEU A 64 -1.06 -2.57 -4.92
C LEU A 64 -2.16 -1.92 -5.77
N SER A 65 -2.28 -2.33 -7.04
CA SER A 65 -3.31 -1.80 -7.94
C SER A 65 -4.71 -2.11 -7.42
N LYS A 66 -4.96 -3.36 -6.99
CA LYS A 66 -6.22 -3.78 -6.35
C LYS A 66 -6.53 -2.98 -5.09
N MET A 67 -5.51 -2.62 -4.30
CA MET A 67 -5.69 -1.77 -3.12
C MET A 67 -6.03 -0.32 -3.50
N SER A 68 -5.45 0.23 -4.57
CA SER A 68 -5.78 1.56 -5.08
C SER A 68 -7.24 1.65 -5.56
N GLN A 69 -7.72 0.65 -6.30
CA GLN A 69 -9.09 0.59 -6.82
C GLN A 69 -10.16 0.56 -5.73
N LYS A 70 -9.88 -0.08 -4.59
CA LYS A 70 -10.84 -0.17 -3.47
C LYS A 70 -10.95 1.14 -2.66
N ASN A 71 -10.41 2.26 -3.16
CA ASN A 71 -10.26 3.54 -2.42
C ASN A 71 -9.62 3.37 -1.02
N ILE A 72 -8.86 2.29 -0.84
CA ILE A 72 -8.19 1.96 0.42
C ILE A 72 -7.01 2.92 0.65
N PHE A 73 -6.48 3.50 -0.43
CA PHE A 73 -5.32 4.36 -0.41
C PHE A 73 -5.49 5.58 -1.31
N HIS A 74 -4.79 6.66 -0.96
CA HIS A 74 -4.61 7.78 -1.88
C HIS A 74 -3.80 7.29 -3.09
N LYS A 75 -4.33 7.42 -4.30
CA LYS A 75 -3.69 7.01 -5.57
C LYS A 75 -2.22 7.43 -5.64
N ASN A 76 -1.92 8.65 -5.20
CA ASN A 76 -0.57 9.24 -5.18
C ASN A 76 0.42 8.45 -4.30
N LYS A 77 -0.03 7.88 -3.18
CA LYS A 77 0.86 7.09 -2.30
C LYS A 77 1.14 5.71 -2.88
N VAL A 78 0.16 5.07 -3.54
CA VAL A 78 0.37 3.78 -4.22
C VAL A 78 1.33 3.93 -5.37
N SER A 79 1.11 4.94 -6.23
CA SER A 79 2.01 5.27 -7.35
C SER A 79 3.45 5.44 -6.87
N ARG A 80 3.68 6.24 -5.81
CA ARG A 80 5.01 6.41 -5.20
C ARG A 80 5.64 5.11 -4.71
N LEU A 81 4.86 4.18 -4.16
CA LEU A 81 5.37 2.89 -3.70
C LEU A 81 5.76 1.98 -4.86
N VAL A 82 4.93 1.94 -5.92
CA VAL A 82 5.22 1.21 -7.17
C VAL A 82 6.53 1.72 -7.76
N SER A 83 6.68 3.04 -7.94
CA SER A 83 7.90 3.64 -8.50
C SER A 83 9.16 3.30 -7.67
N LYS A 84 9.06 3.32 -6.34
CA LYS A 84 10.19 2.94 -5.46
C LYS A 84 10.60 1.48 -5.63
N LEU A 85 9.64 0.58 -5.90
CA LEU A 85 9.94 -0.82 -6.11
C LEU A 85 10.46 -1.11 -7.51
N ASP A 86 10.00 -0.38 -8.52
CA ASP A 86 10.58 -0.46 -9.86
C ASP A 86 12.06 -0.10 -9.87
N VAL A 87 12.43 0.98 -9.17
CA VAL A 87 13.84 1.35 -9.01
C VAL A 87 14.63 0.24 -8.32
N PHE A 88 14.09 -0.38 -7.27
CA PHE A 88 14.76 -1.46 -6.56
C PHE A 88 14.92 -2.72 -7.44
N PHE A 89 13.84 -3.10 -8.12
CA PHE A 89 13.81 -4.22 -9.03
C PHE A 89 14.81 -4.05 -10.18
N ASN A 90 14.86 -2.89 -10.82
CA ASN A 90 15.80 -2.60 -11.90
C ASN A 90 17.26 -2.67 -11.43
N LYS A 91 17.57 -2.12 -10.24
CA LYS A 91 18.91 -2.25 -9.65
C LYS A 91 19.29 -3.71 -9.40
N LYS A 92 18.37 -4.53 -8.91
CA LYS A 92 18.60 -5.95 -8.68
C LYS A 92 18.73 -6.75 -9.97
N LYS A 93 17.90 -6.47 -10.98
CA LYS A 93 18.01 -7.05 -12.32
C LYS A 93 19.39 -6.78 -12.94
N LEU A 94 19.88 -5.55 -12.83
CA LEU A 94 21.22 -5.18 -13.30
C LEU A 94 22.34 -5.94 -12.58
N LEU A 95 22.20 -6.23 -11.28
CA LEU A 95 23.16 -7.04 -10.54
C LEU A 95 23.21 -8.48 -11.09
N PHE A 96 22.06 -9.12 -11.26
CA PHE A 96 21.99 -10.46 -11.87
C PHE A 96 22.63 -10.51 -13.27
N SER A 97 22.37 -9.50 -14.11
CA SER A 97 22.97 -9.43 -15.45
C SER A 97 24.48 -9.24 -15.44
N LYS A 98 25.07 -8.70 -14.36
CA LYS A 98 26.54 -8.58 -14.23
C LYS A 98 27.17 -9.89 -13.76
N ASP A 99 26.52 -10.59 -12.83
CA ASP A 99 26.99 -11.87 -12.31
C ASP A 99 26.90 -13.01 -13.36
N SER A 100 26.10 -12.82 -14.42
CA SER A 100 25.94 -13.79 -15.53
C SER A 100 27.03 -13.70 -16.62
N ASN A 101 27.91 -12.70 -16.56
CA ASN A 101 28.95 -12.43 -17.57
C ASN A 101 30.38 -12.75 -17.08
N LEU A 102 30.50 -13.57 -16.04
CA LEU A 102 31.74 -14.15 -15.50
C LEU A 102 31.71 -15.67 -15.71
#